data_AF-A0A961DLA9-F1
#
_entry.id   AF-A0A961DLA9-F1
#
_cell.length_a   1.000
_cell.length_b   1.000
_cell.length_c   1.000
_cell.angle_alpha   90.00
_cell.angle_beta   90.00
_cell.angle_gamma   90.00
#
_symmetry.space_group_name_H-M   'P 1'
#
loop_
_entity.id
_entity.type
_entity.pdbx_description
1 polymer ?
#
loop_
_entity_poly.entity_id
_entity_poly.type
_entity_poly.pdbx_seq_one_letter_code
_entity_poly.pdbx_strand_id
1 'polypeptide(L)'
;MAVPRSVDEIEAARSEGSADLPLVVHIHGGGFIGGDKAEVWTEDAEEITTYLANGVAVASLNYTLLASAADGGVKTSMGDAAACLQFLRYNGSATFGIDPDLVVLRGGSAGAGTSLWLATHDDLADPTSSDPIEQQSTKPIAVAVVETQATYDLDRWGTDVFGDYTELFANQTLVQLAEAFGLADRLLSFYGISDSSQLATPEIEAYRADVDILALMDPNDPPAWVRNTREEEVLPVSVGLLFHHGYHARALQRQAEAVGYEAEVTWGFHA
;
A
#
# COMPACT_ATOMS: atom_id res chain seq x y z
N MET A 1 0.29 -8.98 26.72
CA MET A 1 0.59 -8.31 25.44
C MET A 1 -0.73 -8.03 24.78
N ALA A 2 -0.99 -6.77 24.42
CA ALA A 2 -2.20 -6.42 23.69
C ALA A 2 -2.01 -6.91 22.25
N VAL A 3 -2.99 -7.67 21.74
CA VAL A 3 -3.13 -7.91 20.31
C VAL A 3 -3.17 -6.52 19.65
N PRO A 4 -2.39 -6.25 18.59
CA PRO A 4 -2.60 -5.06 17.78
C PRO A 4 -4.10 -5.00 17.44
N ARG A 5 -4.74 -3.82 17.48
CA ARG A 5 -6.21 -3.67 17.24
C ARG A 5 -6.69 -4.16 15.85
N SER A 6 -5.80 -4.76 15.06
CA SER A 6 -5.83 -4.85 13.63
C SER A 6 -5.79 -6.29 13.09
N VAL A 7 -5.21 -7.26 13.80
CA VAL A 7 -5.12 -8.68 13.35
C VAL A 7 -6.14 -9.52 14.13
N ASP A 8 -7.35 -9.68 13.62
CA ASP A 8 -8.36 -10.55 14.27
C ASP A 8 -8.76 -11.78 13.44
N GLU A 9 -8.45 -11.82 12.14
CA GLU A 9 -8.92 -12.88 11.24
C GLU A 9 -7.77 -13.46 10.41
N ILE A 10 -7.43 -14.71 10.71
CA ILE A 10 -6.55 -15.55 9.88
C ILE A 10 -7.36 -16.78 9.53
N GLU A 11 -7.61 -16.98 8.25
CA GLU A 11 -8.15 -18.22 7.74
C GLU A 11 -7.02 -19.10 7.20
N ALA A 12 -6.94 -20.31 7.71
CA ALA A 12 -6.00 -21.32 7.26
C ALA A 12 -6.73 -22.65 7.07
N ALA A 13 -6.66 -23.20 5.85
CA ALA A 13 -7.11 -24.56 5.58
C ALA A 13 -5.98 -25.54 5.94
N ARG A 14 -6.08 -26.25 7.07
CA ARG A 14 -5.05 -27.20 7.53
C ARG A 14 -5.59 -28.61 7.74
N SER A 15 -4.71 -29.59 7.48
CA SER A 15 -4.76 -30.92 8.10
C SER A 15 -3.78 -30.97 9.29
N GLU A 16 -4.12 -31.72 10.35
CA GLU A 16 -3.22 -31.93 11.49
C GLU A 16 -1.85 -32.49 11.04
N GLY A 17 -0.75 -31.91 11.55
CA GLY A 17 0.62 -32.32 11.23
C GLY A 17 1.22 -31.77 9.93
N SER A 18 0.56 -30.80 9.28
CA SER A 18 1.08 -30.07 8.10
C SER A 18 2.22 -29.11 8.47
N ALA A 19 3.18 -28.96 7.54
CA ALA A 19 4.20 -27.91 7.61
C ALA A 19 3.56 -26.51 7.68
N ASP A 20 4.34 -25.53 8.14
CA ASP A 20 3.90 -24.13 8.17
C ASP A 20 3.57 -23.64 6.75
N LEU A 21 2.47 -22.89 6.61
CA LEU A 21 1.95 -22.46 5.31
C LEU A 21 2.54 -21.11 4.89
N PRO A 22 2.80 -20.87 3.60
CA PRO A 22 3.02 -19.51 3.10
C PRO A 22 1.77 -18.65 3.38
N LEU A 23 1.98 -17.34 3.51
CA LEU A 23 0.95 -16.39 3.90
C LEU A 23 0.77 -15.30 2.84
N VAL A 24 -0.49 -15.03 2.48
CA VAL A 24 -0.89 -13.77 1.86
C VAL A 24 -1.51 -12.86 2.93
N VAL A 25 -0.97 -11.65 3.08
CA VAL A 25 -1.57 -10.61 3.91
C VAL A 25 -2.34 -9.65 3.00
N HIS A 26 -3.65 -9.62 3.16
CA HIS A 26 -4.54 -8.73 2.45
C HIS A 26 -4.70 -7.40 3.19
N ILE A 27 -4.31 -6.30 2.53
CA ILE A 27 -4.47 -4.93 3.01
C ILE A 27 -5.61 -4.28 2.22
N HIS A 28 -6.68 -3.91 2.91
CA HIS A 28 -7.89 -3.38 2.26
C HIS A 28 -7.65 -1.98 1.64
N GLY A 29 -8.56 -1.61 0.73
CA GLY A 29 -8.61 -0.29 0.10
C GLY A 29 -9.37 0.73 0.94
N GLY A 30 -10.01 1.70 0.30
CA GLY A 30 -10.82 2.72 1.00
C GLY A 30 -10.08 4.03 1.28
N GLY A 31 -8.96 4.26 0.59
CA GLY A 31 -8.33 5.59 0.52
C GLY A 31 -7.80 6.13 1.85
N PHE A 32 -7.50 5.25 2.80
CA PHE A 32 -7.15 5.51 4.20
C PHE A 32 -8.26 6.13 5.06
N ILE A 33 -9.46 6.34 4.51
CA ILE A 33 -10.59 6.98 5.21
C ILE A 33 -11.77 6.02 5.43
N GLY A 34 -11.68 4.82 4.89
CA GLY A 34 -12.69 3.76 4.96
C GLY A 34 -12.08 2.41 4.59
N GLY A 35 -12.96 1.43 4.39
CA GLY A 35 -12.61 0.02 4.17
C GLY A 35 -12.61 -0.77 5.48
N ASP A 36 -12.65 -2.10 5.35
CA ASP A 36 -12.57 -3.03 6.46
C ASP A 36 -11.95 -4.35 6.01
N LYS A 37 -11.20 -4.99 6.92
CA LYS A 37 -10.54 -6.27 6.69
C LYS A 37 -11.48 -7.41 6.30
N ALA A 38 -12.78 -7.32 6.65
CA ALA A 38 -13.77 -8.32 6.30
C ALA A 38 -14.18 -8.27 4.82
N GLU A 39 -13.90 -7.16 4.11
CA GLU A 39 -14.26 -6.98 2.70
C GLU A 39 -13.65 -8.07 1.82
N VAL A 40 -12.44 -8.54 2.15
CA VAL A 40 -11.73 -9.60 1.42
C VAL A 40 -12.53 -10.89 1.30
N TRP A 41 -13.30 -11.24 2.33
CA TRP A 41 -14.10 -12.48 2.37
C TRP A 41 -15.37 -12.38 1.51
N THR A 42 -15.68 -11.19 1.00
CA THR A 42 -16.81 -10.94 0.11
C THR A 42 -16.39 -10.53 -1.29
N GLU A 43 -15.47 -9.57 -1.41
CA GLU A 43 -15.07 -8.97 -2.69
C GLU A 43 -14.04 -9.84 -3.42
N ASP A 44 -13.15 -10.51 -2.68
CA ASP A 44 -12.05 -11.32 -3.21
C ASP A 44 -12.23 -12.82 -2.86
N ALA A 45 -13.46 -13.25 -2.54
CA ALA A 45 -13.74 -14.60 -2.03
C ALA A 45 -13.25 -15.74 -2.94
N GLU A 46 -13.28 -15.56 -4.26
CA GLU A 46 -12.77 -16.54 -5.23
C GLU A 46 -11.25 -16.64 -5.21
N GLU A 47 -10.56 -15.50 -5.09
CA GLU A 47 -9.11 -15.42 -4.95
C GLU A 47 -8.67 -16.09 -3.64
N ILE A 48 -9.34 -15.76 -2.53
CA ILE A 48 -9.10 -16.38 -1.22
C ILE A 48 -9.34 -17.89 -1.24
N THR A 49 -10.44 -18.34 -1.85
CA THR A 49 -10.72 -19.78 -2.01
C THR A 49 -9.59 -20.48 -2.77
N THR A 50 -9.04 -19.82 -3.78
CA THR A 50 -7.91 -20.32 -4.56
C THR A 50 -6.64 -20.43 -3.71
N TYR A 51 -6.31 -19.41 -2.90
CA TYR A 51 -5.18 -19.47 -1.96
C TYR A 51 -5.31 -20.63 -0.99
N LEU A 52 -6.45 -20.74 -0.30
CA LEU A 52 -6.70 -21.78 0.68
C LEU A 52 -6.65 -23.18 0.05
N ALA A 53 -7.22 -23.36 -1.15
CA ALA A 53 -7.17 -24.63 -1.88
C ALA A 53 -5.76 -25.06 -2.30
N ASN A 54 -4.83 -24.11 -2.40
CA ASN A 54 -3.42 -24.36 -2.72
C ASN A 54 -2.51 -24.38 -1.47
N GLY A 55 -3.08 -24.39 -0.26
CA GLY A 55 -2.31 -24.44 0.97
C GLY A 55 -1.59 -23.12 1.30
N VAL A 56 -2.14 -22.00 0.87
CA VAL A 56 -1.68 -20.66 1.24
C VAL A 56 -2.65 -20.09 2.28
N ALA A 57 -2.13 -19.70 3.44
CA ALA A 57 -2.92 -19.03 4.48
C ALA A 57 -3.23 -17.58 4.08
N VAL A 58 -4.32 -17.04 4.60
CA VAL A 58 -4.72 -15.65 4.35
C VAL A 58 -4.96 -14.96 5.68
N ALA A 59 -4.35 -13.78 5.84
CA ALA A 59 -4.63 -12.84 6.92
C ALA A 59 -5.13 -11.54 6.33
N SER A 60 -6.10 -10.89 6.96
CA SER A 60 -6.46 -9.50 6.66
C SER A 60 -6.35 -8.64 7.91
N LEU A 61 -6.08 -7.34 7.71
CA LEU A 61 -5.83 -6.40 8.79
C LEU A 61 -6.64 -5.12 8.61
N ASN A 62 -7.03 -4.51 9.73
CA ASN A 62 -7.50 -3.13 9.75
C ASN A 62 -6.32 -2.21 10.06
N TYR A 63 -6.31 -1.01 9.51
CA TYR A 63 -5.40 0.06 9.91
C TYR A 63 -6.17 1.27 10.41
N THR A 64 -5.51 2.18 11.12
CA THR A 64 -6.13 3.44 11.58
C THR A 64 -6.62 4.22 10.37
N LEU A 65 -7.92 4.53 10.35
CA LEU A 65 -8.53 5.38 9.34
C LEU A 65 -8.35 6.85 9.69
N LEU A 66 -8.06 7.66 8.69
CA LEU A 66 -7.83 9.10 8.82
C LEU A 66 -9.17 9.84 8.79
N ALA A 67 -9.60 10.35 9.94
CA ALA A 67 -10.75 11.24 10.05
C ALA A 67 -10.34 12.72 9.97
N SER A 68 -9.10 13.03 10.32
CA SER A 68 -8.57 14.40 10.36
C SER A 68 -7.04 14.43 10.31
N ALA A 69 -6.48 15.64 10.18
CA ALA A 69 -5.04 15.88 10.28
C ALA A 69 -4.42 15.41 11.61
N ALA A 70 -5.21 15.35 12.69
CA ALA A 70 -4.72 14.91 14.00
C ALA A 70 -4.33 13.41 14.04
N ASP A 71 -4.72 12.63 13.03
CA ASP A 71 -4.44 11.19 12.96
C ASP A 71 -3.05 10.88 12.40
N GLY A 72 -2.22 11.88 12.09
CA GLY A 72 -0.80 11.71 11.70
C GLY A 72 -0.56 11.36 10.22
N GLY A 73 -1.63 11.32 9.42
CA GLY A 73 -1.58 11.04 7.99
C GLY A 73 -1.34 9.59 7.64
N VAL A 74 -1.12 9.32 6.36
CA VAL A 74 -1.04 7.95 5.81
C VAL A 74 0.03 7.08 6.44
N LYS A 75 1.13 7.68 6.93
CA LYS A 75 2.17 6.96 7.68
C LYS A 75 1.63 6.27 8.93
N THR A 76 0.57 6.79 9.57
CA THR A 76 -0.10 6.09 10.68
C THR A 76 -0.73 4.79 10.19
N SER A 77 -1.52 4.84 9.12
CA SER A 77 -2.18 3.66 8.56
C SER A 77 -1.16 2.64 8.02
N MET A 78 -0.12 3.10 7.33
CA MET A 78 0.94 2.24 6.80
C MET A 78 1.80 1.63 7.91
N GLY A 79 2.06 2.39 8.98
CA GLY A 79 2.74 1.90 10.18
C GLY A 79 1.94 0.82 10.92
N ASP A 80 0.61 0.94 10.97
CA ASP A 80 -0.25 -0.12 11.52
C ASP A 80 -0.12 -1.42 10.70
N ALA A 81 -0.10 -1.32 9.37
CA ALA A 81 0.09 -2.48 8.50
C ALA A 81 1.48 -3.14 8.72
N ALA A 82 2.52 -2.33 8.88
CA ALA A 82 3.87 -2.79 9.23
C ALA A 82 3.88 -3.56 10.56
N ALA A 83 3.26 -3.00 11.61
CA ALA A 83 3.17 -3.61 12.93
C ALA A 83 2.37 -4.93 12.90
N CYS A 84 1.32 -5.02 12.06
CA CYS A 84 0.60 -6.27 11.85
C CYS A 84 1.47 -7.35 11.23
N LEU A 85 2.25 -7.00 10.20
CA LEU A 85 3.15 -7.93 9.54
C LEU A 85 4.21 -8.47 10.52
N GLN A 86 4.78 -7.59 11.34
CA GLN A 86 5.70 -7.96 12.41
C GLN A 86 5.05 -8.91 13.43
N PHE A 87 3.81 -8.60 13.84
CA PHE A 87 3.05 -9.45 14.77
C PHE A 87 2.76 -10.84 14.18
N LEU A 88 2.38 -10.91 12.90
CA LEU A 88 2.14 -12.16 12.17
C LEU A 88 3.42 -12.99 12.10
N ARG A 89 4.56 -12.38 11.78
CA ARG A 89 5.87 -13.07 11.76
C ARG A 89 6.25 -13.59 13.14
N TYR A 90 6.17 -12.76 14.18
CA TYR A 90 6.55 -13.15 15.54
C TYR A 90 5.73 -14.33 16.07
N ASN A 91 4.43 -14.38 15.76
CA ASN A 91 3.53 -15.43 16.23
C ASN A 91 3.33 -16.56 15.20
N GLY A 92 4.01 -16.49 14.04
CA GLY A 92 3.68 -17.23 12.83
C GLY A 92 3.60 -18.74 13.04
N SER A 93 4.74 -19.40 13.21
CA SER A 93 4.80 -20.84 13.43
C SER A 93 4.08 -21.28 14.71
N ALA A 94 4.28 -20.54 15.81
CA ALA A 94 3.83 -20.97 17.14
C ALA A 94 2.31 -20.88 17.35
N THR A 95 1.65 -19.93 16.70
CA THR A 95 0.24 -19.61 16.93
C THR A 95 -0.61 -19.85 15.68
N PHE A 96 -0.11 -19.46 14.51
CA PHE A 96 -0.89 -19.44 13.28
C PHE A 96 -0.55 -20.58 12.32
N GLY A 97 0.62 -21.21 12.50
CA GLY A 97 1.12 -22.24 11.58
C GLY A 97 1.44 -21.70 10.20
N ILE A 98 1.91 -20.46 10.15
CA ILE A 98 2.39 -19.80 8.93
C ILE A 98 3.91 -19.73 8.98
N ASP A 99 4.53 -19.82 7.81
CA ASP A 99 5.97 -19.65 7.66
C ASP A 99 6.25 -18.13 7.63
N PRO A 100 6.94 -17.58 8.65
CA PRO A 100 7.20 -16.15 8.71
C PRO A 100 8.08 -15.68 7.54
N ASP A 101 8.84 -16.56 6.90
CA ASP A 101 9.74 -16.19 5.80
C ASP A 101 9.05 -16.23 4.43
N LEU A 102 7.82 -16.72 4.34
CA LEU A 102 7.05 -16.84 3.10
C LEU A 102 5.79 -15.96 3.10
N VAL A 103 5.98 -14.63 3.18
CA VAL A 103 4.88 -13.66 3.25
C VAL A 103 4.79 -12.79 2.00
N VAL A 104 3.64 -12.81 1.33
CA VAL A 104 3.28 -11.94 0.21
C VAL A 104 2.27 -10.89 0.68
N LEU A 105 2.44 -9.63 0.25
CA LEU A 105 1.41 -8.61 0.47
C LEU A 105 0.52 -8.47 -0.76
N ARG A 106 -0.79 -8.39 -0.51
CA ARG A 106 -1.81 -8.16 -1.50
C ARG A 106 -2.63 -6.95 -1.04
N GLY A 107 -2.87 -5.97 -1.90
CA GLY A 107 -3.93 -4.99 -1.65
C GLY A 107 -4.44 -4.31 -2.91
N GLY A 108 -5.55 -3.60 -2.75
CA GLY A 108 -6.13 -2.71 -3.76
C GLY A 108 -6.14 -1.26 -3.29
N SER A 109 -6.01 -0.29 -4.21
CA SER A 109 -6.11 1.14 -3.87
C SER A 109 -5.12 1.54 -2.74
N ALA A 110 -5.60 2.04 -1.61
CA ALA A 110 -4.75 2.38 -0.46
C ALA A 110 -3.88 1.20 0.02
N GLY A 111 -4.43 -0.02 0.09
CA GLY A 111 -3.70 -1.21 0.47
C GLY A 111 -2.67 -1.66 -0.58
N ALA A 112 -2.91 -1.35 -1.85
CA ALA A 112 -1.92 -1.55 -2.91
C ALA A 112 -0.70 -0.65 -2.71
N GLY A 113 -0.92 0.65 -2.48
CA GLY A 113 0.16 1.58 -2.22
C GLY A 113 0.90 1.29 -0.91
N THR A 114 0.20 0.87 0.16
CA THR A 114 0.84 0.40 1.41
C THR A 114 1.71 -0.83 1.17
N SER A 115 1.25 -1.78 0.36
CA SER A 115 2.02 -2.99 0.03
C SER A 115 3.28 -2.65 -0.74
N LEU A 116 3.19 -1.77 -1.75
CA LEU A 116 4.35 -1.28 -2.50
C LEU A 116 5.30 -0.50 -1.60
N TRP A 117 4.79 0.39 -0.75
CA TRP A 117 5.61 1.13 0.21
C TRP A 117 6.40 0.17 1.12
N LEU A 118 5.77 -0.86 1.69
CA LEU A 118 6.48 -1.87 2.49
C LEU A 118 7.51 -2.67 1.68
N ALA A 119 7.24 -2.90 0.39
CA ALA A 119 8.19 -3.58 -0.49
C ALA A 119 9.43 -2.70 -0.77
N THR A 120 9.23 -1.42 -1.08
CA THR A 120 10.30 -0.52 -1.54
C THR A 120 10.97 0.30 -0.44
N HIS A 121 10.32 0.46 0.71
CA HIS A 121 10.89 1.20 1.84
C HIS A 121 11.92 0.35 2.59
N ASP A 122 12.96 0.96 3.16
CA ASP A 122 13.88 0.27 4.08
C ASP A 122 13.15 -0.57 5.13
N ASP A 123 13.72 -1.71 5.50
CA ASP A 123 13.12 -2.60 6.51
C ASP A 123 12.95 -1.84 7.83
N LEU A 124 11.74 -1.87 8.39
CA LEU A 124 11.37 -1.17 9.62
C LEU A 124 11.68 -1.98 10.88
N ALA A 125 12.27 -3.17 10.73
CA ALA A 125 12.77 -3.93 11.87
C ALA A 125 13.75 -3.10 12.72
N ASP A 126 13.48 -3.01 14.02
CA ASP A 126 14.42 -2.45 14.99
C ASP A 126 15.09 -3.60 15.77
N PRO A 127 16.31 -4.03 15.37
CA PRO A 127 17.03 -5.10 16.07
C PRO A 127 17.46 -4.72 17.49
N THR A 128 17.33 -3.44 17.87
CA THR A 128 17.65 -2.94 19.21
C THR A 128 16.42 -2.79 20.11
N SER A 129 15.21 -2.98 19.56
CA SER A 129 13.98 -2.85 20.35
C SER A 129 13.91 -3.89 21.46
N SER A 130 13.34 -3.51 22.60
CA SER A 130 12.99 -4.44 23.67
C SER A 130 11.75 -5.28 23.37
N ASP A 131 10.92 -4.87 22.41
CA ASP A 131 9.77 -5.64 21.95
C ASP A 131 10.22 -6.57 20.81
N PRO A 132 10.15 -7.90 20.97
CA PRO A 132 10.57 -8.84 19.93
C PRO A 132 9.66 -8.82 18.67
N ILE A 133 8.47 -8.21 18.75
CA ILE A 133 7.62 -7.96 17.58
C ILE A 133 8.29 -6.90 16.70
N GLU A 134 8.75 -5.78 17.27
CA GLU A 134 9.39 -4.69 16.51
C GLU A 134 10.73 -5.11 15.88
N GLN A 135 11.33 -6.21 16.36
CA GLN A 135 12.53 -6.80 15.75
C GLN A 135 12.24 -7.59 14.47
N GLN A 136 10.98 -7.90 14.16
CA GLN A 136 10.62 -8.67 12.97
C GLN A 136 10.73 -7.81 11.71
N SER A 137 11.14 -8.43 10.60
CA SER A 137 11.19 -7.77 9.29
C SER A 137 9.82 -7.33 8.81
N THR A 138 9.75 -6.19 8.14
CA THR A 138 8.57 -5.72 7.41
C THR A 138 8.67 -5.93 5.89
N LYS A 139 9.74 -6.55 5.40
CA LYS A 139 9.91 -6.86 3.98
C LYS A 139 9.11 -8.12 3.61
N PRO A 140 8.23 -8.08 2.60
CA PRO A 140 7.63 -9.29 2.04
C PRO A 140 8.59 -9.99 1.07
N ILE A 141 8.22 -11.19 0.60
CA ILE A 141 8.96 -11.87 -0.48
C ILE A 141 8.51 -11.43 -1.87
N ALA A 142 7.30 -10.89 -1.98
CA ALA A 142 6.72 -10.33 -3.19
C ALA A 142 5.47 -9.50 -2.84
N VAL A 143 5.01 -8.67 -3.78
CA VAL A 143 3.73 -7.95 -3.66
C VAL A 143 2.86 -8.12 -4.90
N ALA A 144 1.55 -8.23 -4.70
CA ALA A 144 0.56 -8.35 -5.77
C ALA A 144 -0.54 -7.29 -5.58
N VAL A 145 -0.50 -6.25 -6.40
CA VAL A 145 -1.25 -5.02 -6.14
C VAL A 145 -2.12 -4.62 -7.32
N VAL A 146 -3.34 -4.13 -7.04
CA VAL A 146 -4.27 -3.68 -8.07
C VAL A 146 -4.72 -2.24 -7.84
N GLU A 147 -4.90 -1.50 -8.93
CA GLU A 147 -5.44 -0.13 -8.92
C GLU A 147 -4.65 0.78 -7.96
N THR A 148 -3.32 0.65 -7.99
CA THR A 148 -2.39 1.34 -7.08
C THR A 148 -2.17 2.79 -7.49
N GLN A 149 -1.61 3.58 -6.58
CA GLN A 149 -0.99 4.86 -6.89
C GLN A 149 0.51 4.67 -7.10
N ALA A 150 1.13 5.46 -7.97
CA ALA A 150 2.55 5.35 -8.28
C ALA A 150 3.45 5.77 -7.11
N THR A 151 3.00 6.78 -6.36
CA THR A 151 3.71 7.36 -5.23
C THR A 151 2.71 8.10 -4.34
N TYR A 152 3.02 8.19 -3.04
CA TYR A 152 2.28 9.02 -2.09
C TYR A 152 2.94 10.39 -1.86
N ASP A 153 4.02 10.70 -2.58
CA ASP A 153 4.34 12.09 -2.88
C ASP A 153 3.39 12.61 -3.97
N LEU A 154 2.24 13.15 -3.56
CA LEU A 154 1.18 13.60 -4.45
C LEU A 154 1.60 14.76 -5.37
N ASP A 155 2.66 15.50 -5.06
CA ASP A 155 3.15 16.59 -5.90
C ASP A 155 3.79 16.07 -7.19
N ARG A 156 4.34 14.85 -7.14
CA ARG A 156 4.91 14.15 -8.30
C ARG A 156 3.86 13.70 -9.29
N TRP A 157 2.58 13.72 -8.94
CA TRP A 157 1.53 13.24 -9.84
C TRP A 157 1.43 14.10 -11.10
N GLY A 158 1.61 15.42 -10.98
CA GLY A 158 1.55 16.32 -12.14
C GLY A 158 2.71 16.14 -13.13
N THR A 159 3.84 15.59 -12.67
CA THR A 159 5.07 15.43 -13.46
C THR A 159 5.28 13.99 -13.92
N ASP A 160 5.27 13.05 -12.99
CA ASP A 160 5.69 11.66 -13.21
C ASP A 160 4.53 10.77 -13.67
N VAL A 161 3.32 11.04 -13.21
CA VAL A 161 2.12 10.23 -13.53
C VAL A 161 1.36 10.83 -14.70
N PHE A 162 0.96 12.09 -14.57
CA PHE A 162 0.07 12.80 -15.48
C PHE A 162 0.75 13.90 -16.30
N GLY A 163 2.08 13.86 -16.43
CA GLY A 163 2.84 14.83 -17.23
C GLY A 163 2.39 14.97 -18.69
N ASP A 164 1.72 13.94 -19.23
CA ASP A 164 1.12 13.97 -20.58
C ASP A 164 -0.13 14.86 -20.66
N TYR A 165 -0.82 15.08 -19.54
CA TYR A 165 -2.05 15.88 -19.44
C TYR A 165 -1.74 17.31 -18.99
N THR A 166 -0.89 18.00 -19.75
CA THR A 166 -0.36 19.32 -19.39
C THR A 166 -1.44 20.37 -19.13
N GLU A 167 -2.60 20.27 -19.79
CA GLU A 167 -3.69 21.24 -19.63
C GLU A 167 -4.27 21.26 -18.21
N LEU A 168 -4.36 20.10 -17.56
CA LEU A 168 -4.90 19.98 -16.21
C LEU A 168 -3.82 20.13 -15.14
N PHE A 169 -2.63 19.56 -15.36
CA PHE A 169 -1.61 19.44 -14.32
C PHE A 169 -0.46 20.45 -14.41
N ALA A 170 -0.08 20.93 -15.60
CA ALA A 170 1.15 21.73 -15.74
C ALA A 170 1.07 23.15 -15.14
N ASN A 171 -0.13 23.65 -14.87
CA ASN A 171 -0.36 25.03 -14.41
C ASN A 171 -1.07 25.11 -13.05
N GLN A 172 -1.14 24.01 -12.31
CA GLN A 172 -1.84 23.94 -11.03
C GLN A 172 -0.89 23.42 -9.95
N THR A 173 -0.92 24.03 -8.77
CA THR A 173 -0.26 23.46 -7.60
C THR A 173 -1.06 22.26 -7.10
N LEU A 174 -0.42 21.40 -6.30
CA LEU A 174 -1.08 20.29 -5.61
C LEU A 174 -2.34 20.75 -4.84
N VAL A 175 -2.27 21.91 -4.17
CA VAL A 175 -3.40 22.48 -3.43
C VAL A 175 -4.55 22.85 -4.37
N GLN A 176 -4.25 23.54 -5.48
CA GLN A 176 -5.27 23.95 -6.44
C GLN A 176 -5.95 22.74 -7.11
N LEU A 177 -5.18 21.69 -7.41
CA LEU A 177 -5.73 20.42 -7.89
C LEU A 177 -6.63 19.78 -6.83
N ALA A 178 -6.17 19.70 -5.57
CA ALA A 178 -6.99 19.13 -4.50
C ALA A 178 -8.30 19.91 -4.33
N GLU A 179 -8.28 21.24 -4.36
CA GLU A 179 -9.48 22.08 -4.32
C GLU A 179 -10.42 21.80 -5.51
N ALA A 180 -9.88 21.71 -6.73
CA ALA A 180 -10.68 21.47 -7.94
C ALA A 180 -11.45 20.14 -7.91
N PHE A 181 -10.91 19.13 -7.22
CA PHE A 181 -11.55 17.82 -7.05
C PHE A 181 -12.31 17.66 -5.73
N GLY A 182 -12.38 18.70 -4.89
CA GLY A 182 -13.02 18.63 -3.57
C GLY A 182 -12.27 17.74 -2.57
N LEU A 183 -10.94 17.65 -2.72
CA LEU A 183 -10.02 16.82 -1.94
C LEU A 183 -9.15 17.63 -0.98
N ALA A 184 -9.40 18.92 -0.77
CA ALA A 184 -8.55 19.79 0.06
C ALA A 184 -8.39 19.24 1.50
N ASP A 185 -9.50 18.90 2.18
CA ASP A 185 -9.43 18.31 3.53
C ASP A 185 -8.75 16.95 3.53
N ARG A 186 -8.92 16.17 2.45
CA ARG A 186 -8.25 14.88 2.28
C ARG A 186 -6.75 15.05 2.10
N LEU A 187 -6.28 16.06 1.36
CA LEU A 187 -4.86 16.37 1.21
C LEU A 187 -4.23 16.72 2.57
N LEU A 188 -4.94 17.51 3.38
CA LEU A 188 -4.50 17.90 4.72
C LEU A 188 -4.42 16.68 5.65
N SER A 189 -5.47 15.86 5.70
CA SER A 189 -5.44 14.64 6.51
C SER A 189 -4.39 13.64 6.02
N PHE A 190 -4.17 13.52 4.71
CA PHE A 190 -3.19 12.60 4.12
C PHE A 190 -1.77 12.82 4.62
N TYR A 191 -1.36 14.08 4.78
CA TYR A 191 -0.04 14.46 5.31
C TYR A 191 -0.04 14.81 6.80
N GLY A 192 -1.18 14.67 7.50
CA GLY A 192 -1.26 14.99 8.92
C GLY A 192 -1.05 16.48 9.23
N ILE A 193 -1.41 17.37 8.31
CA ILE A 193 -1.23 18.83 8.43
C ILE A 193 -2.56 19.54 8.51
N SER A 194 -2.63 20.66 9.24
CA SER A 194 -3.86 21.46 9.38
C SER A 194 -3.90 22.67 8.46
N ASP A 195 -2.77 23.02 7.85
CA ASP A 195 -2.63 24.16 6.94
C ASP A 195 -1.78 23.77 5.72
N SER A 196 -2.30 24.07 4.52
CA SER A 196 -1.62 23.77 3.25
C SER A 196 -0.25 24.43 3.10
N SER A 197 0.02 25.54 3.80
CA SER A 197 1.35 26.16 3.83
C SER A 197 2.42 25.26 4.44
N GLN A 198 2.02 24.25 5.24
CA GLN A 198 2.93 23.26 5.80
C GLN A 198 3.52 22.34 4.74
N LEU A 199 2.93 22.23 3.54
CA LEU A 199 3.44 21.39 2.46
C LEU A 199 4.86 21.75 2.00
N ALA A 200 5.29 22.99 2.27
CA ALA A 200 6.61 23.50 1.93
C ALA A 200 7.57 23.55 3.13
N THR A 201 7.22 22.95 4.27
CA THR A 201 8.14 22.88 5.41
C THR A 201 9.07 21.68 5.28
N PRO A 202 10.30 21.75 5.81
CA PRO A 202 11.25 20.64 5.75
C PRO A 202 10.70 19.33 6.34
N GLU A 203 9.81 19.42 7.35
CA GLU A 203 9.18 18.26 7.96
C GLU A 203 8.25 17.53 7.00
N ILE A 204 7.49 18.25 6.18
CA ILE A 204 6.57 17.65 5.21
C ILE A 204 7.27 17.27 3.91
N GLU A 205 8.34 17.97 3.53
CA GLU A 205 9.24 17.50 2.48
C GLU A 205 9.86 16.14 2.84
N ALA A 206 10.34 15.98 4.08
CA ALA A 206 10.83 14.71 4.58
C ALA A 206 9.74 13.64 4.66
N TYR A 207 8.53 14.01 5.10
CA TYR A 207 7.37 13.11 5.09
C TYR A 207 7.08 12.58 3.68
N ARG A 208 7.04 13.48 2.68
CA ARG A 208 6.76 13.14 1.29
C ARG A 208 7.83 12.23 0.71
N ALA A 209 9.11 12.51 0.98
CA ALA A 209 10.22 11.65 0.56
C ALA A 209 10.12 10.23 1.13
N ASP A 210 9.68 10.10 2.39
CA ASP A 210 9.51 8.81 3.08
C ASP A 210 8.32 7.98 2.55
N VAL A 211 7.39 8.61 1.84
CA VAL A 211 6.25 7.94 1.18
C VAL A 211 6.37 7.97 -0.36
N ASP A 212 7.53 8.35 -0.88
CA ASP A 212 7.77 8.43 -2.31
C ASP A 212 8.20 7.07 -2.89
N ILE A 213 7.23 6.20 -3.13
CA ILE A 213 7.44 4.82 -3.64
C ILE A 213 8.36 4.82 -4.88
N LEU A 214 8.22 5.80 -5.79
CA LEU A 214 9.07 5.89 -6.98
C LEU A 214 10.53 6.16 -6.62
N ALA A 215 10.80 7.03 -5.65
CA ALA A 215 12.16 7.35 -5.23
C ALA A 215 12.77 6.29 -4.30
N LEU A 216 11.95 5.56 -3.54
CA LEU A 216 12.37 4.49 -2.65
C LEU A 216 12.77 3.21 -3.39
N MET A 217 12.16 2.96 -4.56
CA MET A 217 12.36 1.75 -5.35
C MET A 217 13.83 1.49 -5.74
N ASP A 218 14.33 0.29 -5.45
CA ASP A 218 15.68 -0.17 -5.76
C ASP A 218 15.73 -1.63 -6.27
N PRO A 219 16.80 -2.06 -6.97
CA PRO A 219 16.88 -3.38 -7.58
C PRO A 219 16.95 -4.59 -6.62
N ASN A 220 17.09 -4.38 -5.31
CA ASN A 220 17.07 -5.42 -4.28
C ASN A 220 15.70 -5.57 -3.60
N ASP A 221 14.73 -4.72 -3.96
CA ASP A 221 13.39 -4.81 -3.40
C ASP A 221 12.67 -6.11 -3.82
N PRO A 222 11.72 -6.61 -3.00
CA PRO A 222 10.92 -7.78 -3.34
C PRO A 222 10.14 -7.59 -4.64
N PRO A 223 10.05 -8.59 -5.53
CA PRO A 223 9.38 -8.46 -6.82
C PRO A 223 7.91 -8.05 -6.70
N ALA A 224 7.44 -7.25 -7.65
CA ALA A 224 6.05 -6.79 -7.71
C ALA A 224 5.29 -7.33 -8.92
N TRP A 225 4.03 -7.68 -8.70
CA TRP A 225 3.01 -7.78 -9.73
C TRP A 225 2.04 -6.62 -9.56
N VAL A 226 1.89 -5.78 -10.59
CA VAL A 226 1.10 -4.54 -10.55
C VAL A 226 0.06 -4.54 -11.67
N ARG A 227 -1.19 -4.22 -11.35
CA ARG A 227 -2.26 -4.11 -12.33
C ARG A 227 -3.18 -2.91 -12.12
N ASN A 228 -3.16 -1.94 -13.04
CA ASN A 228 -4.16 -0.86 -13.11
C ASN A 228 -4.86 -0.93 -14.46
N THR A 229 -6.01 -1.61 -14.50
CA THR A 229 -6.67 -1.94 -15.77
C THR A 229 -8.15 -1.60 -15.86
N ARG A 230 -8.72 -1.05 -14.78
CA ARG A 230 -10.14 -0.75 -14.69
C ARG A 230 -10.55 0.55 -15.38
N GLU A 231 -9.65 1.52 -15.41
CA GLU A 231 -9.96 2.89 -15.84
C GLU A 231 -9.53 3.17 -17.28
N GLU A 232 -10.34 3.96 -18.00
CA GLU A 232 -10.01 4.45 -19.34
C GLU A 232 -8.80 5.40 -19.33
N GLU A 233 -8.00 5.36 -20.40
CA GLU A 233 -6.84 6.23 -20.59
C GLU A 233 -7.27 7.60 -21.14
N VAL A 234 -8.03 8.33 -20.32
CA VAL A 234 -8.58 9.64 -20.65
C VAL A 234 -8.14 10.66 -19.60
N LEU A 235 -8.38 11.95 -19.89
CA LEU A 235 -8.11 13.01 -18.92
C LEU A 235 -8.77 12.66 -17.57
N PRO A 236 -8.02 12.61 -16.45
CA PRO A 236 -8.55 12.13 -15.18
C PRO A 236 -9.43 13.18 -14.52
N VAL A 237 -10.69 13.27 -14.95
CA VAL A 237 -11.66 14.28 -14.50
C VAL A 237 -12.54 13.83 -13.32
N SER A 238 -12.35 12.61 -12.84
CA SER A 238 -13.04 12.06 -11.66
C SER A 238 -12.03 11.57 -10.63
N VAL A 239 -12.47 11.45 -9.37
CA VAL A 239 -11.63 10.89 -8.30
C VAL A 239 -11.22 9.44 -8.61
N GLY A 240 -12.12 8.62 -9.19
CA GLY A 240 -11.80 7.25 -9.60
C GLY A 240 -10.67 7.22 -10.63
N LEU A 241 -10.82 7.99 -11.72
CA LEU A 241 -9.78 8.12 -12.74
C LEU A 241 -8.48 8.67 -12.15
N LEU A 242 -8.54 9.69 -11.30
CA LEU A 242 -7.35 10.31 -10.72
C LEU A 242 -6.52 9.33 -9.86
N PHE A 243 -7.17 8.47 -9.08
CA PHE A 243 -6.49 7.54 -8.18
C PHE A 243 -6.17 6.19 -8.82
N HIS A 244 -6.90 5.77 -9.86
CA HIS A 244 -6.82 4.43 -10.44
C HIS A 244 -6.43 4.41 -11.93
N HIS A 245 -6.06 5.56 -12.51
CA HIS A 245 -5.57 5.62 -13.88
C HIS A 245 -4.46 4.59 -14.14
N GLY A 246 -4.45 3.99 -15.33
CA GLY A 246 -3.34 3.12 -15.78
C GLY A 246 -1.97 3.81 -15.78
N TYR A 247 -1.94 5.15 -15.70
CA TYR A 247 -0.68 5.90 -15.71
C TYR A 247 0.09 5.79 -14.39
N HIS A 248 -0.58 5.43 -13.28
CA HIS A 248 0.12 5.11 -12.04
C HIS A 248 0.99 3.87 -12.22
N ALA A 249 0.42 2.79 -12.76
CA ALA A 249 1.17 1.57 -13.10
C ALA A 249 2.23 1.83 -14.17
N ARG A 250 1.94 2.65 -15.20
CA ARG A 250 2.95 3.07 -16.19
C ARG A 250 4.14 3.79 -15.57
N ALA A 251 3.91 4.68 -14.59
CA ALA A 251 4.99 5.38 -13.89
C ALA A 251 5.84 4.41 -13.07
N LEU A 252 5.20 3.45 -12.37
CA LEU A 252 5.90 2.37 -11.67
C LEU A 252 6.74 1.52 -12.63
N GLN A 253 6.19 1.13 -13.78
CA GLN A 253 6.94 0.36 -14.80
C GLN A 253 8.19 1.11 -15.27
N ARG A 254 8.05 2.40 -15.62
CA ARG A 254 9.18 3.22 -16.08
C ARG A 254 10.27 3.33 -15.02
N GLN A 255 9.88 3.53 -13.76
CA GLN A 255 10.83 3.61 -12.66
C GLN A 255 11.51 2.27 -12.40
N ALA A 256 10.74 1.17 -12.42
CA ALA A 256 11.27 -0.17 -12.23
C ALA A 256 12.32 -0.52 -13.30
N GLU A 257 12.03 -0.24 -14.57
CA GLU A 257 12.97 -0.39 -15.67
C GLU A 257 14.22 0.48 -15.52
N ALA A 258 14.06 1.71 -15.01
CA ALA A 258 15.16 2.66 -14.84
C ALA A 258 16.15 2.24 -13.74
N VAL A 259 15.66 1.67 -12.63
CA VAL A 259 16.50 1.25 -11.49
C VAL A 259 16.88 -0.23 -11.52
N GLY A 260 16.24 -1.03 -12.38
CA GLY A 260 16.44 -2.48 -12.46
C GLY A 260 15.64 -3.28 -11.44
N TYR A 261 14.52 -2.75 -10.95
CA TYR A 261 13.60 -3.43 -10.05
C TYR A 261 12.75 -4.48 -10.79
N GLU A 262 12.58 -5.66 -10.19
CA GLU A 262 11.78 -6.74 -10.77
C GLU A 262 10.28 -6.46 -10.59
N ALA A 263 9.62 -5.99 -11.64
CA ALA A 263 8.18 -5.76 -11.65
C ALA A 263 7.50 -6.26 -12.92
N GLU A 264 6.46 -7.07 -12.77
CA GLU A 264 5.50 -7.38 -13.83
C GLU A 264 4.35 -6.37 -13.76
N VAL A 265 4.22 -5.51 -14.76
CA VAL A 265 3.26 -4.41 -14.75
C VAL A 265 2.30 -4.50 -15.92
N THR A 266 1.00 -4.54 -15.62
CA THR A 266 -0.08 -4.42 -16.61
C THR A 266 -0.83 -3.12 -16.39
N TRP A 267 -0.95 -2.31 -17.44
CA TRP A 267 -1.67 -1.04 -17.38
C TRP A 267 -2.43 -0.74 -18.67
N GLY A 268 -3.42 0.14 -18.56
CA GLY A 268 -4.32 0.52 -19.64
C GLY A 268 -5.69 -0.14 -19.51
N PHE A 269 -6.67 0.32 -20.26
CA PHE A 269 -8.04 -0.18 -20.10
C PHE A 269 -8.23 -1.54 -20.77
N HIS A 270 -8.65 -2.55 -19.99
CA HIS A 270 -9.01 -3.87 -20.48
C HIS A 270 -10.50 -4.13 -20.18
N ALA A 271 -11.34 -4.02 -21.21
CA ALA A 271 -12.78 -4.27 -21.16
C ALA A 271 -13.14 -5.76 -21.05
#